data_AF-A0A7W0IZ48-F1
#
_entry.id   AF-A0A7W0IZ48-F1
#
_cell.length_a   1.000
_cell.length_b   1.000
_cell.length_c   1.000
_cell.angle_alpha   90.00
_cell.angle_beta   90.00
_cell.angle_gamma   90.00
#
_symmetry.space_group_name_H-M   'P 1'
#
loop_
_entity.id
_entity.type
_entity.pdbx_description
1 polymer ?
#
loop_
_entity_poly.entity_id
_entity_poly.type
_entity_poly.pdbx_seq_one_letter_code
_entity_poly.pdbx_strand_id
1 'polypeptide(L)' 'MKIEFKKSFAKDLRKKPHEKDLLENIKDIIQKVERAVPIGDIANHKKLKAEGKYYHIRSG' A
#
# COMPACT_ATOMS: atom_id res chain seq x y z
N MET A 1 5.55 7.06 -8.25
CA MET A 1 5.12 5.96 -9.17
C MET A 1 3.68 6.18 -9.65
N LYS A 2 3.29 5.73 -10.85
CA LYS A 2 1.86 5.73 -11.28
C LYS A 2 1.12 4.59 -10.58
N ILE A 3 0.04 4.88 -9.86
CA ILE A 3 -0.69 3.89 -9.05
C ILE A 3 -2.02 3.53 -9.72
N GLU A 4 -2.35 2.24 -9.73
CA GLU A 4 -3.66 1.73 -10.10
C GLU A 4 -4.18 0.80 -9.01
N PHE A 5 -5.44 0.98 -8.61
CA PHE A 5 -6.06 0.20 -7.55
C PHE A 5 -6.95 -0.90 -8.12
N LYS A 6 -6.79 -2.13 -7.63
CA LYS A 6 -7.70 -3.23 -7.93
C LYS A 6 -9.05 -3.01 -7.23
N LYS A 7 -10.15 -3.46 -7.85
CA LYS A 7 -11.50 -3.41 -7.25
C LYS A 7 -11.57 -4.09 -5.87
N SER A 8 -10.80 -5.16 -5.67
CA SER A 8 -10.72 -5.87 -4.39
C SER A 8 -10.23 -4.98 -3.25
N PHE A 9 -9.21 -4.15 -3.50
CA PHE A 9 -8.66 -3.23 -2.50
C PHE A 9 -9.71 -2.23 -2.02
N ALA A 10 -10.45 -1.60 -2.93
CA ALA A 10 -11.53 -0.69 -2.58
C ALA A 10 -12.65 -1.40 -1.79
N LYS A 11 -12.96 -2.66 -2.15
CA LYS A 11 -13.95 -3.47 -1.41
C LYS A 11 -13.50 -3.75 0.02
N ASP A 12 -12.22 -4.02 0.22
CA ASP A 12 -11.69 -4.32 1.55
C ASP A 12 -11.62 -3.08 2.45
N LEU A 13 -11.28 -1.91 1.89
CA LEU A 13 -11.35 -0.64 2.63
C LEU A 13 -12.77 -0.33 3.12
N ARG A 14 -13.80 -0.57 2.28
CA ARG A 14 -15.20 -0.34 2.65
C ARG A 14 -15.69 -1.20 3.81
N LYS A 15 -15.05 -2.33 4.10
CA LYS A 15 -15.41 -3.19 5.23
C LYS A 15 -14.93 -2.66 6.58
N LYS A 16 -14.02 -1.68 6.59
CA LYS A 16 -13.37 -1.16 7.81
C LYS A 16 -13.58 0.36 7.98
N PRO A 17 -14.83 0.88 7.88
CA PRO A 17 -15.08 2.32 7.88
C PRO A 17 -14.81 2.99 9.24
N HIS A 18 -14.80 2.21 10.33
CA HIS A 18 -14.61 2.72 11.69
C HIS A 18 -13.14 2.73 12.14
N GLU A 19 -12.24 2.08 11.39
CA GLU A 19 -10.80 2.05 11.70
C GLU A 19 -10.13 3.31 11.12
N LYS A 20 -10.36 4.48 11.75
CA LYS A 20 -9.80 5.76 11.29
C LYS A 20 -8.27 5.71 11.15
N ASP A 21 -7.59 5.14 12.15
CA ASP A 21 -6.14 4.99 12.14
C ASP A 21 -5.65 4.17 10.95
N LEU A 22 -6.39 3.12 10.57
CA LEU A 22 -6.07 2.32 9.38
C LEU A 22 -6.20 3.16 8.11
N LEU A 23 -7.26 3.94 7.97
CA LEU A 23 -7.48 4.78 6.79
C LEU A 23 -6.41 5.85 6.65
N GLU A 24 -6.01 6.49 7.76
CA GLU A 24 -4.92 7.48 7.76
C GLU A 24 -3.58 6.82 7.41
N ASN A 25 -3.27 5.66 8.01
CA ASN A 25 -2.05 4.90 7.68
C ASN A 25 -2.00 4.49 6.21
N ILE A 26 -3.11 3.99 5.66
CA ILE A 26 -3.17 3.60 4.24
C ILE A 26 -3.00 4.82 3.34
N LYS A 27 -3.60 5.96 3.68
CA LYS A 27 -3.45 7.20 2.92
C LYS A 27 -1.99 7.69 2.90
N ASP A 28 -1.32 7.67 4.05
CA ASP A 28 0.10 8.02 4.16
C ASP A 28 0.98 7.08 3.32
N ILE A 29 0.74 5.77 3.40
CA ILE A 29 1.46 4.78 2.58
C ILE A 29 1.25 5.06 1.08
N ILE A 30 0.02 5.30 0.64
CA ILE A 30 -0.28 5.60 -0.78
C ILE A 30 0.53 6.83 -1.23
N GLN A 31 0.54 7.91 -0.45
CA GLN A 31 1.29 9.13 -0.78
C GLN A 31 2.80 8.88 -0.85
N LYS A 32 3.36 8.08 0.06
CA LYS A 32 4.78 7.70 0.04
C LYS A 32 5.12 6.90 -1.22
N VAL A 33 4.29 5.93 -1.60
CA VAL A 33 4.47 5.13 -2.83
C VAL A 33 4.35 6.01 -4.08
N GLU A 34 3.42 6.96 -4.09
CA GLU A 34 3.22 7.91 -5.20
C GLU A 34 4.44 8.79 -5.42
N ARG A 35 5.08 9.25 -4.33
CA ARG A 35 6.27 10.12 -4.38
C ARG A 35 7.58 9.36 -4.56
N ALA A 36 7.64 8.08 -4.19
CA ALA A 36 8.84 7.28 -4.32
C ALA A 36 9.28 7.15 -5.79
N VAL A 37 10.60 7.24 -6.00
CA VAL A 37 11.25 7.05 -7.31
C VAL A 37 11.84 5.63 -7.37
N PRO A 38 12.78 5.23 -6.50
CA PRO A 38 13.13 3.83 -6.29
C PRO A 38 12.22 3.15 -5.26
N ILE A 39 12.10 1.82 -5.37
CA ILE A 39 11.38 0.99 -4.39
C ILE A 39 12.01 1.08 -2.98
N GLY A 40 13.32 1.33 -2.91
CA GLY A 40 14.08 1.44 -1.66
C GLY A 40 13.61 2.56 -0.73
N ASP A 41 12.97 3.60 -1.28
CA ASP A 41 12.48 4.74 -0.50
C ASP A 41 11.17 4.45 0.24
N ILE A 42 10.52 3.32 -0.07
CA ILE A 42 9.27 2.92 0.55
C ILE A 42 9.60 2.15 1.83
N ALA A 43 9.27 2.69 3.00
CA ALA A 43 9.50 1.98 4.27
C ALA A 43 8.66 0.69 4.38
N ASN A 44 9.14 -0.28 5.18
CA ASN A 44 8.40 -1.50 5.54
C ASN A 44 7.94 -2.37 4.36
N HIS A 45 8.61 -2.25 3.21
CA HIS A 45 8.36 -3.13 2.08
C HIS A 45 9.13 -4.44 2.22
N LYS A 46 8.53 -5.56 1.81
CA LYS A 46 9.26 -6.80 1.53
C LYS A 46 8.86 -7.36 0.19
N LYS A 47 9.85 -7.86 -0.54
CA LYS A 47 9.61 -8.55 -1.81
C LYS A 47 8.89 -9.87 -1.56
N LEU A 48 7.85 -10.15 -2.34
CA LEU A 48 7.19 -11.45 -2.32
C LEU A 48 8.09 -12.51 -2.96
N LYS A 49 8.01 -13.75 -2.48
CA LYS A 49 8.77 -14.89 -3.03
C LYS A 49 8.23 -15.40 -4.37
N ALA A 50 7.06 -14.93 -4.78
CA ALA A 50 6.45 -15.29 -6.06
C ALA A 50 7.22 -14.69 -7.24
N GLU A 51 7.03 -15.25 -8.43
CA GLU A 51 7.61 -14.68 -9.65
C GLU A 51 7.12 -13.25 -9.88
N GLY A 52 8.05 -12.38 -10.28
CA GLY A 52 7.80 -10.98 -10.57
C GLY A 52 8.32 -9.98 -9.53
N LYS A 53 8.02 -8.71 -9.77
CA LYS A 53 8.44 -7.57 -8.92
C LYS A 53 7.28 -7.12 -8.04
N TYR A 54 6.81 -8.03 -7.19
CA TYR A 54 5.74 -7.76 -6.23
C TYR A 54 6.28 -7.55 -4.83
N TYR A 55 5.68 -6.61 -4.11
CA TYR A 55 6.07 -6.24 -2.76
C TYR A 55 4.82 -6.14 -1.87
N HIS A 56 4.95 -6.51 -0.61
CA HIS A 56 4.00 -6.10 0.42
C HIS A 56 4.56 -4.93 1.20
N ILE A 57 3.68 -4.04 1.68
CA ILE A 57 4.01 -3.01 2.66
C ILE A 57 3.21 -3.35 3.91
N ARG A 58 3.87 -3.46 5.07
CA ARG A 58 3.16 -3.68 6.34
C ARG A 58 2.67 -2.34 6.88
N SER A 59 1.37 -2.24 7.14
CA SER A 59 0.74 -1.14 7.87
C SER A 59 0.40 -1.63 9.28
N GLY A 60 1.32 -1.42 10.23
CA GLY A 60 1.23 -1.96 11.60
C GLY A 60 2.58 -2.38 12.13
#